data_AF-A0A417YD75-F1
#
_entry.id   AF-A0A417YD75-F1
#
_cell.length_a   1.000
_cell.length_b   1.000
_cell.length_c   1.000
_cell.angle_alpha   90.00
_cell.angle_beta   90.00
_cell.angle_gamma   90.00
#
_symmetry.space_group_name_H-M   'P 1'
#
loop_
_entity.id
_entity.type
_entity.pdbx_description
1 polymer ?
#
loop_
_entity_poly.entity_id
_entity_poly.type
_entity_poly.pdbx_seq_one_letter_code
_entity_poly.pdbx_strand_id
1 'polypeptide(L)'
;MKRLIAVMICIPMLLLSGCFNAVAVSVVSDMYEAALLEDDELVETYFSEDYLARHPLEELSDELAEDVHNRGGINLLNMKELQERNLQKDISQDLNNVYDEDWRFIVVQTGENTIKTWVVLRGETQYYIVDGQVMDVKTYNREVLK
;
A
#
# COMPACT_ATOMS: atom_id res chain seq x y z
N MET A 1 -34.74 1.33 -48.59
CA MET A 1 -33.28 1.36 -48.43
C MET A 1 -32.96 2.00 -47.09
N LYS A 2 -32.20 1.24 -46.27
CA LYS A 2 -31.32 1.59 -45.13
C LYS A 2 -31.66 2.86 -44.31
N ARG A 3 -32.09 2.67 -43.05
CA ARG A 3 -31.31 2.89 -41.80
C ARG A 3 -30.92 4.36 -41.61
N LEU A 4 -31.35 5.03 -40.54
CA LEU A 4 -30.69 4.93 -39.24
C LEU A 4 -31.61 5.47 -38.13
N ILE A 5 -31.80 4.65 -37.12
CA ILE A 5 -32.43 4.98 -35.84
C ILE A 5 -31.43 5.87 -35.09
N ALA A 6 -31.77 7.14 -34.87
CA ALA A 6 -31.06 8.01 -33.96
C ALA A 6 -31.41 7.60 -32.51
N VAL A 7 -30.78 6.53 -32.02
CA VAL A 7 -30.70 6.32 -30.57
C VAL A 7 -29.72 7.36 -30.06
N MET A 8 -30.26 8.48 -29.58
CA MET A 8 -29.57 9.41 -28.71
C MET A 8 -29.26 8.65 -27.42
N ILE A 9 -28.12 7.96 -27.43
CA ILE A 9 -27.53 7.34 -26.25
C ILE A 9 -27.11 8.51 -25.36
N CYS A 10 -28.00 8.95 -24.49
CA CYS A 10 -27.64 9.65 -23.27
C CYS A 10 -26.82 8.66 -22.44
N ILE A 11 -25.53 8.54 -22.76
CA ILE A 11 -24.55 7.87 -21.91
C ILE A 11 -24.64 8.63 -20.59
N PRO A 12 -25.11 8.00 -19.49
CA PRO A 12 -24.96 8.63 -18.21
C PRO A 12 -23.47 8.77 -18.00
N MET A 13 -22.99 10.00 -17.82
CA MET A 13 -21.73 10.26 -17.14
C MET A 13 -21.83 9.60 -15.77
N LEU A 14 -21.54 8.30 -15.75
CA LEU A 14 -21.26 7.53 -14.55
C LEU A 14 -20.01 8.17 -13.98
N LEU A 15 -20.25 9.18 -13.13
CA LEU A 15 -19.66 9.28 -11.81
C LEU A 15 -18.39 8.45 -11.67
N LEU A 16 -17.32 8.88 -12.35
CA LEU A 16 -15.95 8.61 -11.92
C LEU A 16 -15.69 9.50 -10.70
N SER A 17 -16.53 9.38 -9.68
CA SER A 17 -16.09 9.49 -8.30
C SER A 17 -15.17 8.30 -8.07
N GLY A 18 -13.98 8.33 -8.67
CA GLY A 18 -12.89 7.46 -8.29
C GLY A 18 -12.72 7.68 -6.79
N CYS A 19 -12.96 6.63 -6.01
CA CYS A 19 -12.60 6.62 -4.62
C CYS A 19 -11.11 6.98 -4.57
N PHE A 20 -10.81 8.18 -4.09
CA PHE A 20 -9.47 8.74 -3.95
C PHE A 20 -8.69 7.87 -2.95
N ASN A 21 -8.13 6.76 -3.40
CA ASN A 21 -7.04 6.11 -2.70
C ASN A 21 -5.73 6.61 -3.32
N ALA A 22 -4.75 6.94 -2.48
CA ALA A 22 -3.47 7.41 -2.97
C ALA A 22 -2.75 6.27 -3.72
N VAL A 23 -2.04 6.59 -4.81
CA VAL A 23 -1.35 5.59 -5.66
C VAL A 23 -0.40 4.70 -4.85
N ALA A 24 0.24 5.23 -3.80
CA ALA A 24 1.09 4.43 -2.93
C ALA A 24 0.29 3.41 -2.07
N VAL A 25 -0.94 3.72 -1.67
CA VAL A 25 -1.81 2.76 -0.99
C VAL A 25 -2.26 1.65 -1.94
N SER A 26 -2.54 1.97 -3.22
CA SER A 26 -2.88 0.93 -4.19
C SER A 26 -1.71 -0.03 -4.41
N VAL A 27 -0.47 0.46 -4.50
CA VAL A 27 0.71 -0.43 -4.58
C VAL A 27 0.79 -1.40 -3.40
N VAL A 28 0.61 -0.91 -2.17
CA VAL A 28 0.61 -1.79 -0.99
C VAL A 28 -0.59 -2.76 -1.02
N SER A 29 -1.76 -2.30 -1.46
CA SER A 29 -2.94 -3.16 -1.62
C SER A 29 -2.68 -4.27 -2.65
N ASP A 30 -2.24 -3.91 -3.85
CA ASP A 30 -2.01 -4.84 -4.95
C ASP A 30 -0.90 -5.86 -4.60
N MET A 31 0.09 -5.45 -3.80
CA MET A 31 1.08 -6.35 -3.19
C MET A 31 0.44 -7.39 -2.27
N TYR A 32 -0.43 -6.99 -1.35
CA TYR A 32 -1.17 -7.93 -0.49
C TYR A 32 -2.10 -8.86 -1.29
N GLU A 33 -2.70 -8.36 -2.37
CA GLU A 33 -3.53 -9.17 -3.27
C GLU A 33 -2.71 -10.21 -4.02
N ALA A 34 -1.55 -9.82 -4.56
CA ALA A 34 -0.63 -10.73 -5.23
C ALA A 34 -0.19 -11.88 -4.31
N ALA A 35 0.18 -11.57 -3.06
CA ALA A 35 0.54 -12.56 -2.06
C ALA A 35 -0.62 -13.51 -1.73
N LEU A 36 -1.85 -12.99 -1.59
CA LEU A 36 -3.05 -13.81 -1.36
C LEU A 36 -3.32 -14.78 -2.54
N LEU A 37 -2.93 -14.40 -3.76
CA LEU A 37 -3.08 -15.21 -4.96
C LEU A 37 -1.89 -16.16 -5.21
N GLU A 38 -0.93 -16.22 -4.28
CA GLU A 38 0.30 -17.01 -4.40
C GLU A 38 1.10 -16.64 -5.67
N ASP A 39 1.04 -15.37 -6.10
CA ASP A 39 1.76 -14.84 -7.25
C ASP A 39 3.07 -14.17 -6.81
N ASP A 40 4.02 -15.00 -6.36
CA ASP A 40 5.32 -14.55 -5.82
C ASP A 40 6.11 -13.71 -6.84
N GLU A 41 6.02 -14.04 -8.13
CA GLU A 41 6.66 -13.26 -9.20
C GLU A 41 6.12 -11.82 -9.22
N LEU A 42 4.80 -11.65 -9.05
CA LEU A 42 4.20 -10.32 -8.97
C LEU A 42 4.52 -9.63 -7.64
N VAL A 43 4.55 -10.36 -6.52
CA VAL A 43 4.97 -9.82 -5.20
C VAL A 43 6.36 -9.21 -5.31
N GLU A 44 7.31 -9.91 -5.93
CA GLU A 44 8.69 -9.47 -6.12
C GLU A 44 8.75 -8.09 -6.78
N THR A 45 7.89 -7.82 -7.77
CA THR A 45 7.91 -6.56 -8.54
C THR A 45 7.59 -5.31 -7.72
N TYR A 46 6.96 -5.46 -6.56
CA TYR A 46 6.60 -4.35 -5.69
C TYR A 46 7.73 -3.91 -4.77
N PHE A 47 8.77 -4.72 -4.56
CA PHE A 47 9.84 -4.45 -3.61
C PHE A 47 11.14 -4.02 -4.28
N SER A 48 11.96 -3.25 -3.55
CA SER A 48 13.35 -3.01 -3.95
C SER A 48 14.21 -4.27 -3.74
N GLU A 49 15.24 -4.41 -4.57
CA GLU A 49 16.25 -5.47 -4.42
C GLU A 49 16.89 -5.44 -3.02
N ASP A 50 17.18 -4.25 -2.48
CA ASP A 50 17.76 -4.08 -1.13
C ASP A 50 16.83 -4.53 0.01
N TYR A 51 15.51 -4.47 -0.21
CA TYR A 51 14.54 -5.00 0.74
C TYR A 51 14.53 -6.53 0.66
N LEU A 52 14.38 -7.09 -0.53
CA LEU A 52 14.35 -8.54 -0.75
C LEU A 52 15.65 -9.25 -0.36
N ALA A 53 16.79 -8.55 -0.45
CA ALA A 53 18.07 -9.06 0.04
C ALA A 53 18.08 -9.36 1.55
N ARG A 54 17.19 -8.72 2.32
CA ARG A 54 17.04 -8.89 3.79
C ARG A 54 15.79 -9.67 4.18
N HIS A 55 14.84 -9.80 3.27
CA HIS A 55 13.52 -10.39 3.49
C HIS A 55 13.25 -11.44 2.41
N PRO A 56 13.50 -12.74 2.67
CA PRO A 56 13.27 -13.80 1.69
C PRO A 56 11.83 -13.75 1.14
N LEU A 57 11.69 -13.79 -0.18
CA LEU A 57 10.40 -13.58 -0.88
C LEU A 57 9.32 -14.59 -0.45
N GLU A 58 9.67 -15.86 -0.29
CA GLU A 58 8.73 -16.91 0.13
C GLU A 58 8.14 -16.61 1.52
N GLU A 59 9.00 -16.36 2.51
CA GLU A 59 8.57 -16.01 3.88
C GLU A 59 7.75 -14.70 3.90
N LEU A 60 8.15 -13.71 3.11
CA LEU A 60 7.45 -12.44 2.99
C LEU A 60 6.05 -12.63 2.37
N SER A 61 5.92 -13.42 1.31
CA SER A 61 4.65 -13.67 0.62
C SER A 61 3.68 -14.42 1.53
N ASP A 62 4.17 -15.42 2.26
CA ASP A 62 3.40 -16.14 3.28
C ASP A 62 2.88 -15.20 4.38
N GLU A 63 3.74 -14.32 4.93
CA GLU A 63 3.35 -13.34 5.93
C GLU A 63 2.27 -12.37 5.42
N LEU A 64 2.39 -11.90 4.18
CA LEU A 64 1.44 -10.98 3.57
C LEU A 64 0.07 -11.66 3.36
N ALA A 65 0.05 -12.91 2.88
CA ALA A 65 -1.17 -13.68 2.75
C ALA A 65 -1.81 -13.95 4.13
N GLU A 66 -1.00 -14.24 5.15
CA GLU A 66 -1.47 -14.44 6.52
C GLU A 66 -2.10 -13.17 7.10
N ASP A 67 -1.49 -12.00 6.89
CA ASP A 67 -2.05 -10.70 7.28
C ASP A 67 -3.46 -10.50 6.68
N VAL A 68 -3.65 -10.83 5.40
CA VAL A 68 -4.95 -10.72 4.71
C VAL A 68 -5.97 -11.70 5.32
N HIS A 69 -5.56 -12.95 5.57
CA HIS A 69 -6.40 -13.95 6.21
C HIS A 69 -6.80 -13.57 7.63
N ASN A 70 -5.88 -13.07 8.43
CA ASN A 70 -6.09 -12.61 9.81
C ASN A 70 -7.11 -11.47 9.89
N ARG A 71 -7.20 -10.64 8.85
CA ARG A 71 -8.21 -9.57 8.74
C ARG A 71 -9.52 -10.00 8.11
N GLY A 72 -9.60 -11.20 7.52
CA GLY A 72 -10.77 -11.67 6.81
C GLY A 72 -10.94 -11.07 5.41
N GLY A 73 -9.85 -10.63 4.80
CA GLY A 73 -9.80 -10.12 3.43
C GLY A 73 -9.14 -8.75 3.30
N ILE A 74 -8.67 -8.46 2.08
CA ILE A 74 -7.87 -7.27 1.77
C ILE A 74 -8.55 -5.96 2.13
N ASN A 75 -9.86 -5.86 1.91
CA ASN A 75 -10.67 -4.68 2.22
C ASN A 75 -10.75 -4.37 3.74
N LEU A 76 -10.31 -5.30 4.60
CA LEU A 76 -10.35 -5.17 6.06
C LEU A 76 -8.97 -4.83 6.67
N LEU A 77 -7.93 -4.67 5.83
CA LEU A 77 -6.59 -4.26 6.24
C LEU A 77 -6.48 -2.76 6.60
N ASN A 78 -7.57 -1.98 6.46
CA ASN A 78 -7.69 -0.57 6.87
C ASN A 78 -6.46 0.28 6.49
N MET A 79 -6.06 0.20 5.22
CA MET A 79 -4.86 0.88 4.74
C MET A 79 -5.07 2.39 4.60
N LYS A 80 -4.07 3.18 4.96
CA LYS A 80 -4.05 4.63 4.71
C LYS A 80 -2.64 5.15 4.50
N GLU A 81 -2.51 6.20 3.70
CA GLU A 81 -1.30 7.02 3.68
C GLU A 81 -1.32 8.01 4.85
N LEU A 82 -0.21 8.06 5.60
CA LEU A 82 0.00 9.02 6.66
C LEU A 82 0.93 10.14 6.17
N GLN A 83 0.37 11.35 6.11
CA GLN A 83 1.10 12.55 5.71
C GLN A 83 2.17 12.93 6.74
N GLU A 84 3.30 13.47 6.30
CA GLU A 84 4.43 13.91 7.14
C GLU A 84 3.99 14.75 8.35
N ARG A 85 3.04 15.68 8.14
CA ARG A 85 2.50 16.54 9.22
C ARG A 85 1.86 15.79 10.39
N ASN A 86 1.48 14.52 10.18
CA ASN A 86 0.85 13.65 11.17
C ASN A 86 1.85 12.71 11.85
N LEU A 87 3.10 12.66 11.36
CA LEU A 87 4.17 11.88 11.96
C LEU A 87 4.82 12.63 13.11
N GLN A 88 5.37 11.88 14.07
CA GLN A 88 6.36 12.40 14.99
C GLN A 88 7.55 12.97 14.21
N LYS A 89 8.15 14.03 14.76
CA LYS A 89 9.16 14.84 14.04
C LYS A 89 10.42 14.02 13.73
N ASP A 90 10.87 13.23 14.68
CA ASP A 90 11.99 12.30 14.53
C ASP A 90 11.75 11.31 13.37
N ILE A 91 10.59 10.67 13.31
CA ILE A 91 10.24 9.75 12.21
C ILE A 91 10.29 10.47 10.85
N SER A 92 9.66 11.64 10.72
CA SER A 92 9.72 12.40 9.47
C SER A 92 11.14 12.82 9.09
N GLN A 93 11.97 13.19 10.06
CA GLN A 93 13.36 13.58 9.83
C GLN A 93 14.21 12.39 9.39
N ASP A 94 14.03 11.22 10.02
CA ASP A 94 14.74 10.00 9.65
C ASP A 94 14.37 9.57 8.23
N LEU A 95 13.08 9.58 7.87
CA LEU A 95 12.64 9.29 6.50
C LEU A 95 13.23 10.27 5.48
N ASN A 96 13.22 11.58 5.79
CA ASN A 96 13.83 12.60 4.93
C ASN A 96 15.36 12.42 4.78
N ASN A 97 16.04 11.98 5.84
CA ASN A 97 17.49 11.73 5.81
C ASN A 97 17.85 10.48 4.99
N VAL A 98 16.97 9.48 4.95
CA VAL A 98 17.23 8.20 4.28
C VAL A 98 16.80 8.22 2.80
N TYR A 99 15.66 8.84 2.46
CA TYR A 99 14.98 8.63 1.18
C TYR A 99 14.78 9.89 0.30
N ASP A 100 15.33 11.04 0.66
CA ASP A 100 14.99 12.35 0.07
C ASP A 100 13.47 12.71 0.19
N GLU A 101 13.04 13.86 -0.35
CA GLU A 101 11.72 14.46 -0.10
C GLU A 101 10.52 13.87 -0.92
N ASP A 102 10.50 12.60 -1.34
CA ASP A 102 9.34 12.03 -2.07
C ASP A 102 8.88 10.63 -1.61
N TRP A 103 9.12 10.28 -0.34
CA TRP A 103 8.58 9.07 0.25
C TRP A 103 7.06 9.17 0.51
N ARG A 104 6.41 8.00 0.57
CA ARG A 104 5.02 7.84 1.01
C ARG A 104 4.99 6.81 2.13
N PHE A 105 4.35 7.16 3.24
CA PHE A 105 4.27 6.31 4.43
C PHE A 105 2.89 5.69 4.54
N ILE A 106 2.79 4.38 4.33
CA ILE A 106 1.54 3.64 4.36
C ILE A 106 1.43 2.89 5.68
N VAL A 107 0.25 2.94 6.28
CA VAL A 107 -0.07 2.24 7.52
C VAL A 107 -1.17 1.24 7.24
N VAL A 108 -0.97 0.01 7.72
CA VAL A 108 -1.85 -1.15 7.50
C VAL A 108 -2.16 -1.77 8.85
N GLN A 109 -3.44 -2.03 9.13
CA GLN A 109 -3.84 -2.78 10.31
C GLN A 109 -3.98 -4.25 9.97
N THR A 110 -2.97 -5.05 10.30
CA THR A 110 -2.91 -6.48 9.95
C THR A 110 -3.45 -7.39 11.04
N GLY A 111 -3.69 -6.88 12.24
CA GLY A 111 -4.34 -7.61 13.34
C GLY A 111 -5.15 -6.72 14.27
N GLU A 112 -5.71 -7.28 15.35
CA GLU A 112 -6.41 -6.48 16.36
C GLU A 112 -5.48 -5.45 17.01
N ASN A 113 -4.25 -5.85 17.28
CA ASN A 113 -3.24 -5.02 17.95
C ASN A 113 -1.94 -4.90 17.15
N THR A 114 -1.96 -5.24 15.86
CA THR A 114 -0.77 -5.23 14.98
C THR A 114 -0.94 -4.22 13.86
N ILE A 115 0.08 -3.38 13.70
CA ILE A 115 0.22 -2.40 12.63
C ILE A 115 1.46 -2.74 11.83
N LYS A 116 1.33 -2.83 10.51
CA LYS A 116 2.44 -2.88 9.57
C LYS A 116 2.54 -1.53 8.88
N THR A 117 3.74 -1.01 8.76
CA THR A 117 4.02 0.24 8.06
C THR A 117 4.90 -0.05 6.87
N TRP A 118 4.72 0.70 5.79
CA TRP A 118 5.48 0.56 4.56
C TRP A 118 5.97 1.93 4.11
N VAL A 119 7.22 1.98 3.65
CA VAL A 119 7.78 3.14 2.96
C VAL A 119 7.79 2.83 1.47
N VAL A 120 7.12 3.68 0.71
CA VAL A 120 6.98 3.55 -0.75
C VAL A 120 7.66 4.74 -1.41
N LEU A 121 8.53 4.47 -2.39
CA LEU A 121 9.18 5.50 -3.21
C LEU A 121 8.62 5.51 -4.62
N ARG A 122 8.75 6.66 -5.29
CA ARG A 122 8.45 6.79 -6.71
C ARG A 122 9.69 6.46 -7.55
N GLY A 123 9.65 5.35 -8.27
CA GLY A 123 10.63 5.04 -9.31
C GLY A 123 10.34 5.78 -10.62
N GLU A 124 11.17 5.53 -11.64
CA GLU A 124 11.01 6.15 -12.96
C GLU A 124 9.69 5.75 -13.64
N THR A 125 9.28 4.49 -13.46
CA THR A 125 8.14 3.88 -14.14
C THR A 125 7.00 3.50 -13.20
N GLN A 126 7.32 3.15 -11.94
CA GLN A 126 6.35 2.69 -10.94
C GLN A 126 6.78 3.03 -9.52
N TYR A 127 5.83 2.98 -8.59
CA TYR A 127 6.11 3.03 -7.17
C TYR A 127 6.58 1.66 -6.67
N TYR A 128 7.46 1.64 -5.66
CA TYR A 128 7.99 0.41 -5.07
C TYR A 128 8.27 0.58 -3.58
N ILE A 129 8.22 -0.51 -2.84
CA ILE A 129 8.38 -0.62 -1.39
C ILE A 129 9.85 -0.82 -1.07
N VAL A 130 10.36 0.00 -0.14
CA VAL A 130 11.79 0.00 0.23
C VAL A 130 12.04 -0.36 1.69
N ASP A 131 11.02 -0.23 2.53
CA ASP A 131 11.11 -0.59 3.93
C ASP A 131 9.74 -0.93 4.51
N GLY A 132 9.75 -1.73 5.57
CA GLY A 132 8.56 -2.19 6.24
C GLY A 132 8.81 -2.54 7.70
N GLN A 133 7.91 -2.13 8.58
CA GLN A 133 8.04 -2.40 10.03
C GLN A 133 6.72 -2.88 10.62
N VAL A 134 6.81 -3.86 11.51
CA VAL A 134 5.69 -4.37 12.31
C VAL A 134 5.80 -3.82 13.72
N MET A 135 4.70 -3.32 14.26
CA MET A 135 4.63 -2.81 15.63
C MET A 135 3.24 -3.00 16.21
N ASP A 136 3.14 -2.97 17.54
CA ASP A 136 1.84 -2.98 18.19
C ASP A 136 1.17 -1.60 18.16
N VAL A 137 -0.16 -1.56 18.32
CA VAL A 137 -0.94 -0.30 18.25
C VAL A 137 -0.49 0.72 19.31
N LYS A 138 -0.02 0.31 20.49
CA LYS A 138 0.44 1.26 21.53
C LYS A 138 1.76 1.91 21.11
N THR A 139 2.67 1.12 20.57
CA THR A 139 3.94 1.61 20.02
C THR A 139 3.68 2.55 18.85
N TYR A 140 2.84 2.17 17.89
CA TYR A 140 2.43 3.03 16.77
C TYR A 140 1.86 4.39 17.24
N ASN A 141 0.91 4.36 18.19
CA ASN A 141 0.30 5.60 18.69
C ASN A 141 1.28 6.49 19.47
N ARG A 142 2.32 5.92 20.08
CA ARG A 142 3.32 6.66 20.87
C ARG A 142 4.44 7.21 20.00
N GLU A 143 4.94 6.42 19.06
CA GLU A 143 6.20 6.65 18.37
C GLU A 143 6.01 7.14 16.94
N VAL A 144 4.88 6.82 16.29
CA VAL A 144 4.63 7.21 14.90
C VAL A 144 3.69 8.41 14.81
N LEU A 145 2.60 8.41 15.58
CA LEU A 145 1.61 9.48 15.53
C LEU A 145 2.00 10.69 16.39
N LYS A 146 1.79 11.88 15.83
CA LYS A 146 1.97 13.17 16.51
C LYS A 146 0.92 13.45 17.59
#